data_AF-A0A3E3I268-F1
#
_entry.id   AF-A0A3E3I268-F1
#
_cell.length_a   1.000
_cell.length_b   1.000
_cell.length_c   1.000
_cell.angle_alpha   90.00
_cell.angle_beta   90.00
_cell.angle_gamma   90.00
#
_symmetry.space_group_name_H-M   'P 1'
#
loop_
_entity.id
_entity.type
_entity.pdbx_description
1 polymer ?
#
loop_
_entity_poly.entity_id
_entity_poly.type
_entity_poly.pdbx_seq_one_letter_code
_entity_poly.pdbx_strand_id
1 'polypeptide(L)' 'MKKGDKCYIIENNSRAQAVEIINYSGGFYTVKYVGGKTALRVRAERLFKTEESTGERIAYKTETDKTKYNGQLL' A
#
# COMPACT_ATOMS: atom_id res chain seq x y z
N MET A 1 -13.37 -0.32 -3.21
CA MET A 1 -13.04 0.29 -4.52
C MET A 1 -13.48 -0.69 -5.60
N LYS A 2 -13.81 -0.24 -6.81
CA LYS A 2 -14.38 -1.07 -7.88
C LYS A 2 -13.39 -1.26 -9.04
N LYS A 3 -13.70 -2.20 -9.95
CA LYS A 3 -12.93 -2.41 -11.18
C LYS A 3 -12.79 -1.11 -11.97
N GLY A 4 -11.58 -0.80 -12.41
CA GLY A 4 -11.21 0.42 -13.14
C GLY A 4 -10.79 1.58 -12.25
N ASP A 5 -11.04 1.54 -10.94
CA ASP A 5 -10.56 2.60 -10.03
C ASP A 5 -9.02 2.61 -9.99
N LYS A 6 -8.44 3.82 -10.04
CA LYS A 6 -7.04 4.04 -9.68
C LYS A 6 -6.89 4.15 -8.17
N CYS A 7 -5.86 3.53 -7.62
CA CYS A 7 -5.51 3.56 -6.21
C CYS A 7 -4.01 3.35 -6.04
N TYR A 8 -3.53 3.22 -4.80
CA TYR A 8 -2.11 3.15 -4.48
C TYR A 8 -1.80 1.95 -3.58
N ILE A 9 -0.60 1.39 -3.75
CA ILE A 9 0.02 0.45 -2.82
C ILE A 9 1.32 1.02 -2.28
N ILE A 10 1.82 0.47 -1.16
CA ILE A 10 3.17 0.74 -0.68
C ILE A 10 4.10 -0.37 -1.17
N GLU A 11 5.10 -0.01 -1.96
CA GLU A 11 6.23 -0.87 -2.29
C GLU A 11 7.45 -0.56 -1.40
N ASN A 12 8.19 -1.61 -1.04
CA ASN A 12 9.39 -1.54 -0.21
C ASN A 12 9.24 -0.71 1.08
N ASN A 13 8.02 -0.65 1.63
CA ASN A 13 7.64 0.16 2.79
C ASN A 13 7.90 1.66 2.67
N SER A 14 8.22 2.19 1.48
CA SER A 14 8.73 3.56 1.33
C SER A 14 8.13 4.35 0.16
N ARG A 15 7.51 3.68 -0.81
CA ARG A 15 7.01 4.34 -2.01
C ARG A 15 5.55 4.03 -2.27
N ALA A 16 4.75 5.07 -2.44
CA ALA A 16 3.41 4.96 -3.01
C ALA A 16 3.52 4.66 -4.51
N GLN A 17 2.85 3.61 -4.96
CA GLN A 17 2.84 3.21 -6.36
C GLN A 17 1.41 3.08 -6.86
N ALA A 18 1.10 3.80 -7.94
CA ALA A 18 -0.23 3.81 -8.54
C ALA A 18 -0.55 2.48 -9.24
N VAL A 19 -1.74 1.97 -8.98
CA VAL A 19 -2.30 0.74 -9.53
C VAL A 19 -3.76 0.94 -9.94
N GLU A 20 -4.29 0.07 -10.79
CA GLU A 20 -5.69 0.03 -11.20
C GLU A 20 -6.32 -1.30 -10.79
N ILE A 21 -7.56 -1.26 -10.31
CA ILE A 21 -8.29 -2.46 -9.88
C ILE A 21 -8.81 -3.23 -11.09
N ILE A 22 -8.47 -4.51 -11.17
CA ILE A 22 -8.89 -5.41 -12.24
C ILE A 22 -10.04 -6.30 -11.80
N ASN A 23 -9.99 -6.79 -10.56
CA ASN A 23 -11.03 -7.63 -10.00
C ASN A 23 -11.01 -7.61 -8.47
N TYR A 24 -12.12 -8.04 -7.85
CA TYR A 24 -12.22 -8.34 -6.43
C TYR A 24 -12.90 -9.69 -6.24
N SER A 25 -12.23 -10.63 -5.57
CA SER A 25 -12.78 -11.96 -5.29
C SER A 25 -12.13 -12.59 -4.06
N GLY A 26 -12.93 -13.30 -3.25
CA GLY A 26 -12.45 -14.04 -2.08
C GLY A 26 -11.74 -13.16 -1.05
N GLY A 27 -12.12 -11.89 -0.91
CA GLY A 27 -11.47 -10.95 0.02
C GLY A 27 -10.19 -10.29 -0.51
N PHE A 28 -9.79 -10.60 -1.74
CA PHE A 28 -8.58 -10.06 -2.38
C PHE A 28 -8.91 -9.22 -3.60
N TYR A 29 -8.16 -8.14 -3.76
CA TYR A 29 -8.12 -7.36 -4.98
C TYR A 29 -7.00 -7.86 -5.90
N THR A 30 -7.30 -8.00 -7.18
CA THR A 30 -6.28 -8.09 -8.22
C THR A 30 -6.09 -6.70 -8.80
N VAL A 31 -4.87 -6.19 -8.77
CA VAL A 31 -4.51 -4.85 -9.27
C VAL A 31 -3.39 -4.95 -10.29
N LYS A 32 -3.33 -4.03 -11.25
CA LYS A 32 -2.19 -3.88 -12.17
C LYS A 32 -1.49 -2.55 -11.92
N TYR A 33 -0.19 -2.50 -12.11
CA TYR A 33 0.54 -1.22 -12.10
C TYR A 33 0.07 -0.33 -13.26
N VAL A 34 -0.13 0.97 -12.99
CA VAL A 34 -0.45 1.93 -14.06
C VAL A 34 0.73 1.99 -15.04
N GLY A 35 0.50 1.66 -16.31
CA GLY A 35 1.53 1.57 -17.35
C GLY A 35 2.36 0.27 -17.35
N GLY A 36 2.14 -0.61 -16.37
CA GLY A 36 2.82 -1.91 -16.27
C GLY A 36 2.03 -3.07 -16.89
N LYS A 37 2.71 -4.20 -17.11
CA LYS A 37 2.09 -5.47 -17.56
C LYS A 37 1.78 -6.43 -16.41
N THR A 38 2.38 -6.22 -15.25
CA THR A 38 2.29 -7.13 -14.11
C THR A 38 1.06 -6.82 -13.25
N ALA A 39 0.36 -7.86 -12.83
CA ALA A 39 -0.72 -7.79 -11.86
C ALA A 39 -0.31 -8.46 -10.54
N LEU A 40 -0.87 -7.96 -9.43
CA LEU A 40 -0.64 -8.44 -8.08
C LEU A 40 -1.98 -8.68 -7.37
N ARG A 41 -2.05 -9.72 -6.54
CA ARG A 41 -3.15 -9.94 -5.58
C ARG A 41 -2.79 -9.39 -4.22
N VAL A 42 -3.66 -8.55 -3.67
CA VAL A 42 -3.47 -7.91 -2.35
C VAL A 42 -4.76 -7.89 -1.54
N ARG A 43 -4.62 -7.80 -0.22
CA ARG A 43 -5.72 -7.51 0.71
C ARG A 43 -6.16 -6.04 0.57
N ALA A 44 -7.42 -5.77 0.92
CA ALA A 44 -7.99 -4.42 0.88
C ALA A 44 -7.19 -3.40 1.70
N GLU A 45 -6.67 -3.80 2.87
CA GLU A 45 -5.87 -2.96 3.77
C GLU A 45 -4.54 -2.48 3.16
N ARG A 46 -4.09 -3.10 2.07
CA ARG A 46 -2.86 -2.71 1.36
C ARG A 46 -3.13 -1.69 0.25
N LEU A 47 -4.40 -1.38 -0.02
CA LEU A 47 -4.81 -0.42 -1.03
C LEU A 47 -5.24 0.90 -0.39
N PHE A 48 -4.72 1.98 -0.92
CA PHE A 48 -4.95 3.34 -0.47
C PHE A 48 -5.65 4.13 -1.57
N LYS A 49 -6.69 4.88 -1.23
CA LYS A 49 -7.45 5.67 -2.23
C LYS A 49 -6.64 6.82 -2.79
N THR A 50 -5.79 7.44 -1.96
CA THR A 50 -4.97 8.60 -2.32
C THR A 50 -3.50 8.34 -1.99
N GLU A 51 -2.61 9.04 -2.70
CA GLU A 51 -1.18 9.01 -2.43
C GLU A 51 -0.87 9.52 -1.01
N GLU A 52 -1.56 10.58 -0.56
CA GLU A 52 -1.40 11.17 0.78
C GLU A 52 -1.63 10.15 1.91
N SER A 53 -2.72 9.37 1.83
CA SER A 53 -3.01 8.32 2.82
C SER A 53 -1.94 7.22 2.87
N THR A 54 -1.19 7.08 1.78
CA THR A 54 -0.05 6.17 1.70
C THR A 54 1.15 6.75 2.46
N GLY A 55 1.39 8.05 2.31
CA GLY A 55 2.44 8.79 3.01
C GLY A 55 2.29 8.75 4.53
N GLU A 56 1.06 8.94 5.05
CA GLU A 56 0.76 8.83 6.48
C GLU A 56 1.13 7.45 7.04
N ARG A 57 0.78 6.38 6.31
CA ARG A 57 1.10 5.00 6.70
C ARG A 57 2.60 4.72 6.73
N ILE A 58 3.34 5.27 5.77
CA ILE A 58 4.81 5.15 5.70
C ILE A 58 5.45 5.90 6.86
N ALA A 59 5.05 7.16 7.10
CA ALA A 59 5.57 7.98 8.18
C ALA A 59 5.34 7.33 9.56
N TYR A 60 4.14 6.80 9.81
CA TYR A 60 3.82 6.08 11.04
C TYR A 60 4.74 4.88 11.26
N LYS A 61 5.00 4.08 10.21
CA LYS A 61 5.93 2.95 10.32
C LYS A 61 7.34 3.42 10.68
N THR A 62 7.85 4.48 10.04
CA THR A 62 9.18 5.00 10.35
C THR A 62 9.30 5.53 11.78
N GLU A 63 8.27 6.18 12.32
CA GLU A 63 8.27 6.67 13.71
C GLU A 63 8.22 5.53 14.74
N THR A 64 7.35 4.55 14.52
CA THR A 64 7.25 3.36 15.39
C THR A 64 8.51 2.49 15.35
N ASP A 65 9.25 2.48 14.24
CA ASP A 65 10.50 1.74 14.14
C ASP A 65 11.62 2.44 14.93
N LYS A 66 11.75 3.77 14.80
CA LYS A 66 12.71 4.58 15.58
C LYS A 66 12.51 4.45 17.09
N THR A 67 11.27 4.41 17.56
CA THR A 67 10.96 4.28 18.99
C THR A 67 11.34 2.91 19.57
N LYS A 68 11.36 1.84 18.77
CA LYS A 68 11.82 0.51 19.22
C LYS A 68 13.33 0.46 19.45
N TYR A 69 14.12 1.19 18.66
CA TYR A 69 15.57 1.25 18.84
C TYR A 69 16.02 2.15 19.99
N ASN A 70 15.20 3.15 20.36
CA ASN A 70 15.51 4.07 21.46
C ASN A 70 15.03 3.57 22.85
N GLY A 71 14.56 2.32 22.93
CA GLY A 71 13.94 1.74 24.13
C GLY A 71 14.69 0.57 24.77
N GLN A 72 15.98 0.36 24.46
CA GLN A 72 16.80 -0.57 25.25
C GLN A 72 17.06 0.06 26.62
N LEU A 73 16.13 -0.15 27.54
CA LEU A 73 16.31 0.11 28.97
C LEU A 73 17.50 -0.73 29.46
N LEU A 74 18.50 -0.03 30.01
CA LEU A 74 19.51 -0.60 30.93
C LEU A 74 18.81 -1.21 32.16
#